data_AF-U5SFX6-F1
#
_entry.id   AF-U5SFX6-F1
#
_cell.length_a   1.000
_cell.length_b   1.000
_cell.length_c   1.000
_cell.angle_alpha   90.00
_cell.angle_beta   90.00
_cell.angle_gamma   90.00
#
_symmetry.space_group_name_H-M   'P 1'
#
loop_
_entity.id
_entity.type
_entity.pdbx_description
1 polymer ?
#
loop_
_entity_poly.entity_id
_entity_poly.type
_entity_poly.pdbx_seq_one_letter_code
_entity_poly.pdbx_strand_id
1 'polypeptide(L)'
;MGTNIIKARNGYAYILEGKNLCNTLPVDEEDLIENADGILDCPLDGVLRKNKLSLSDLNEMKTTKLLFVKLEAEQTIILNTICLNLNM
;
A
#
# COMPACT_ATOMS: atom_id res chain seq x y z
N MET A 1 -12.95 17.89 30.83
CA MET A 1 -12.50 16.56 30.36
C MET A 1 -12.47 16.59 28.85
N GLY A 2 -11.33 16.96 28.27
CA GLY A 2 -11.13 16.87 26.83
C GLY A 2 -10.81 15.41 26.51
N THR A 3 -11.72 14.71 25.83
CA THR A 3 -11.36 13.45 25.20
C THR A 3 -10.33 13.78 24.13
N ASN A 4 -9.06 13.51 24.43
CA ASN A 4 -8.05 13.32 23.39
C ASN A 4 -8.47 12.05 22.67
N ILE A 5 -9.41 12.19 21.73
CA ILE A 5 -9.60 11.20 20.69
C ILE A 5 -8.28 11.28 19.93
N ILE A 6 -7.35 10.40 20.27
CA ILE A 6 -6.24 10.07 19.40
C ILE A 6 -6.97 9.61 18.15
N LYS A 7 -7.14 10.51 17.17
CA LYS A 7 -7.53 10.14 15.82
C LYS A 7 -6.44 9.18 15.44
N ALA A 8 -6.69 7.88 15.61
CA ALA A 8 -5.96 6.86 14.90
C ALA A 8 -6.08 7.33 13.46
N ARG A 9 -4.97 7.87 12.94
CA ARG A 9 -4.93 8.29 11.55
C ARG A 9 -5.00 6.98 10.82
N ASN A 10 -6.22 6.61 10.44
CA ASN A 10 -6.46 5.48 9.56
C ASN A 10 -5.65 5.78 8.30
N GLY A 11 -4.54 5.07 8.17
CA GLY A 11 -3.58 5.28 7.09
C GLY A 11 -3.68 4.15 6.10
N TYR A 12 -3.21 4.40 4.89
CA TYR A 12 -3.09 3.37 3.89
C TYR A 12 -1.61 3.22 3.52
N ALA A 13 -1.19 2.00 3.23
CA ALA A 13 0.17 1.73 2.84
C ALA A 13 0.23 0.53 1.89
N TYR A 14 1.25 0.54 1.03
CA TYR A 14 1.65 -0.63 0.28
C TYR A 14 2.87 -1.26 0.95
N ILE A 15 2.75 -2.52 1.35
CA ILE A 15 3.87 -3.32 1.82
C ILE A 15 4.40 -4.14 0.64
N LEU A 16 5.61 -3.82 0.23
CA LEU A 16 6.38 -4.53 -0.78
C LEU A 16 7.11 -5.69 -0.10
N GLU A 17 6.70 -6.92 -0.39
CA GLU A 17 7.40 -8.12 0.07
C GLU A 17 8.25 -8.70 -1.06
N GLY A 18 9.55 -8.79 -0.82
CA GLY A 18 10.51 -9.48 -1.67
C GLY A 18 11.27 -10.56 -0.91
N LYS A 19 12.18 -11.25 -1.61
CA LYS A 19 12.91 -12.39 -1.04
C LYS A 19 13.70 -12.05 0.24
N ASN A 20 14.27 -10.85 0.31
CA ASN A 20 15.09 -10.38 1.44
C ASN A 20 14.77 -8.94 1.87
N LEU A 21 13.71 -8.34 1.33
CA LEU A 21 13.39 -6.95 1.58
C LEU A 21 11.89 -6.82 1.82
N CYS A 22 11.54 -6.06 2.85
CA CYS A 22 10.20 -5.57 3.08
C CYS A 22 10.27 -4.05 3.08
N ASN A 23 9.55 -3.39 2.17
CA ASN A 23 9.52 -1.94 2.10
C ASN A 23 8.08 -1.45 2.20
N THR A 24 7.85 -0.33 2.90
CA THR A 24 6.51 0.19 3.13
C THR A 24 6.39 1.55 2.46
N LEU A 25 5.48 1.65 1.49
CA LEU A 25 5.15 2.90 0.82
C LEU A 25 3.90 3.49 1.46
N PRO A 26 3.96 4.68 2.05
CA PRO A 26 2.75 5.37 2.49
C PRO A 26 1.88 5.71 1.28
N VAL A 27 0.57 5.56 1.46
CA VAL A 27 -0.45 5.95 0.48
C VAL A 27 -1.20 7.13 1.05
N ASP A 28 -1.27 8.22 0.29
CA ASP A 28 -2.06 9.38 0.67
C ASP A 28 -3.54 9.11 0.45
N GLU A 29 -4.41 9.70 1.27
CA GLU A 29 -5.86 9.58 1.10
C GLU A 29 -6.34 10.10 -0.26
N GLU A 30 -5.60 11.03 -0.87
CA GLU A 30 -5.89 11.60 -2.19
C GLU A 30 -5.64 10.61 -3.34
N ASP A 31 -4.82 9.57 -3.12
CA ASP A 31 -4.58 8.51 -4.11
C ASP A 31 -5.63 7.40 -4.05
N LEU A 32 -6.43 7.38 -2.99
CA LEU A 32 -7.49 6.40 -2.81
C LEU A 32 -8.65 6.74 -3.75
N ILE A 33 -9.04 5.77 -4.54
CA ILE A 33 -10.15 5.87 -5.47
C ILE A 33 -11.22 4.87 -5.07
N GLU A 34 -12.48 5.29 -5.11
CA GLU A 34 -13.58 4.36 -4.98
C GLU A 34 -13.82 3.70 -6.35
N ASN A 35 -13.71 2.38 -6.42
CA ASN A 35 -13.98 1.66 -7.65
C ASN A 35 -15.50 1.53 -7.88
N ALA A 36 -15.91 1.02 -9.05
CA ALA A 36 -17.32 0.96 -9.46
C ALA A 36 -18.21 0.12 -8.52
N ASP A 37 -17.61 -0.71 -7.67
CA ASP A 37 -18.30 -1.55 -6.69
C ASP A 37 -18.41 -0.87 -5.30
N GLY A 38 -17.99 0.39 -5.16
CA GLY A 38 -17.96 1.10 -3.88
C GLY A 38 -16.83 0.65 -2.95
N ILE A 39 -15.85 -0.09 -3.48
CA ILE A 39 -14.71 -0.58 -2.72
C ILE A 39 -13.55 0.41 -2.91
N LEU A 40 -12.90 0.74 -1.80
CA LEU A 40 -11.73 1.58 -1.81
C LEU A 40 -10.56 0.83 -2.44
N ASP A 41 -10.08 1.36 -3.56
CA ASP A 41 -8.95 0.85 -4.31
C ASP A 41 -7.86 1.92 -4.41
N CYS A 42 -6.64 1.51 -4.73
CA CYS A 42 -5.53 2.43 -4.89
C CYS A 42 -4.70 2.01 -6.12
N PRO A 43 -4.51 2.90 -7.11
CA PRO A 43 -3.73 2.57 -8.28
C PRO A 43 -2.25 2.50 -7.89
N LEU A 44 -1.69 1.28 -7.95
CA LEU A 44 -0.27 1.04 -7.66
C LEU A 44 0.66 1.95 -8.47
N ASP A 45 0.35 2.21 -9.74
CA ASP A 45 1.16 3.10 -10.59
C ASP A 45 1.28 4.52 -10.01
N GLY A 46 0.21 5.04 -9.41
CA GLY A 46 0.21 6.36 -8.76
C GLY A 46 1.14 6.39 -7.55
N VAL A 47 1.04 5.38 -6.70
CA VAL A 47 1.86 5.25 -5.48
C VAL A 47 3.34 5.11 -5.84
N LEU A 48 3.66 4.28 -6.83
CA LEU A 48 5.03 4.09 -7.29
C LEU A 48 5.62 5.40 -7.81
N ARG A 49 4.90 6.12 -8.69
CA ARG A 49 5.35 7.40 -9.23
C ARG A 49 5.60 8.45 -8.15
N LYS A 50 4.72 8.56 -7.16
CA LYS A 50 4.91 9.47 -6.01
C LYS A 50 6.18 9.13 -5.21
N ASN A 51 6.47 7.84 -5.07
CA ASN A 51 7.66 7.34 -4.39
C ASN A 51 8.90 7.26 -5.32
N LYS A 52 8.82 7.79 -6.56
CA LYS A 52 9.87 7.73 -7.60
C LYS A 52 10.32 6.29 -7.90
N LEU A 53 9.40 5.35 -7.79
CA LEU A 53 9.57 3.95 -8.12
C LEU A 53 8.80 3.63 -9.40
N SER A 54 9.22 2.56 -10.05
CA SER A 54 8.60 1.96 -11.22
C SER A 54 8.46 0.46 -11.01
N LEU A 55 7.66 -0.21 -11.86
CA LEU A 55 7.56 -1.67 -11.85
C LEU A 55 8.92 -2.35 -12.08
N SER A 56 9.82 -1.72 -12.84
CA SER A 56 11.19 -2.20 -13.05
C SER A 56 11.98 -2.19 -11.75
N ASP A 57 11.86 -1.13 -10.94
CA ASP A 57 12.52 -1.05 -9.63
C ASP A 57 12.01 -2.17 -8.71
N LEU A 58 10.70 -2.47 -8.75
CA LEU A 58 10.14 -3.60 -7.99
C LEU A 58 10.77 -4.94 -8.41
N ASN A 59 11.02 -5.13 -9.70
CA ASN A 59 11.70 -6.31 -10.22
C ASN A 59 13.17 -6.37 -9.75
N GLU A 60 13.89 -5.26 -9.79
CA GLU A 60 15.27 -5.15 -9.26
C GLU A 60 15.32 -5.43 -7.76
N MET A 61 14.33 -4.93 -7.01
CA MET A 61 14.13 -5.20 -5.58
C MET A 61 13.70 -6.65 -5.30
N LYS A 62 13.43 -7.44 -6.34
CA LYS A 62 12.90 -8.81 -6.26
C LYS A 62 11.62 -8.88 -5.42
N THR A 63 10.78 -7.87 -5.55
CA THR A 63 9.45 -7.81 -4.93
C THR A 63 8.56 -8.85 -5.59
N THR A 64 8.09 -9.82 -4.82
CA THR A 64 7.22 -10.89 -5.31
C THR A 64 5.75 -10.58 -5.02
N LYS A 65 5.48 -9.77 -4.00
CA LYS A 65 4.12 -9.41 -3.59
C LYS A 65 4.04 -7.96 -3.14
N LEU A 66 2.89 -7.36 -3.39
CA LEU A 66 2.48 -6.11 -2.77
C LEU A 66 1.19 -6.33 -1.99
N LEU A 67 1.17 -5.88 -0.76
CA LEU A 67 0.00 -5.90 0.11
C LEU A 67 -0.48 -4.47 0.27
N PHE A 68 -1.66 -4.17 -0.27
CA PHE A 68 -2.34 -2.92 0.06
C PHE A 68 -3.00 -3.11 1.42
N VAL A 69 -2.56 -2.34 2.40
CA VAL A 69 -3.05 -2.45 3.77
C VAL A 69 -3.65 -1.15 4.27
N LYS A 70 -4.66 -1.28 5.10
CA LYS A 70 -5.20 -0.23 5.94
C LYS A 70 -4.60 -0.38 7.33
N LEU A 71 -3.90 0.65 7.76
CA LEU A 71 -3.35 0.79 9.10
C LEU A 71 -4.46 1.38 9.98
N GLU A 72 -5.03 0.56 10.85
CA GLU A 72 -5.95 0.99 11.90
C GLU A 72 -5.22 1.02 13.25
N ALA A 73 -5.84 1.64 14.26
CA ALA A 73 -5.22 1.92 15.57
C ALA A 73 -4.52 0.72 16.21
N GLU A 74 -5.11 -0.47 16.08
CA GLU A 74 -4.68 -1.70 16.75
C GLU A 74 -4.39 -2.84 15.78
N GLN A 75 -4.65 -2.67 14.48
CA GLN A 75 -4.53 -3.75 13.50
C GLN A 75 -4.20 -3.25 12.10
N THR A 76 -3.54 -4.12 11.33
CA THR A 76 -3.30 -3.93 9.91
C THR A 76 -4.25 -4.83 9.14
N ILE A 77 -5.12 -4.24 8.33
CA ILE A 77 -6.09 -4.96 7.50
C ILE A 77 -5.57 -4.99 6.07
N ILE A 78 -5.38 -6.19 5.51
CA ILE A 78 -5.00 -6.34 4.11
C ILE A 78 -6.26 -6.14 3.25
N LEU A 79 -6.26 -5.09 2.44
CA LEU A 79 -7.36 -4.74 1.54
C LEU A 79 -7.19 -5.41 0.17
N ASN A 80 -5.97 -5.43 -0.36
CA ASN A 80 -5.68 -6.04 -1.65
C ASN A 80 -4.28 -6.70 -1.63
N THR A 81 -4.09 -7.75 -2.43
CA THR A 81 -2.80 -8.41 -2.60
C THR A 81 -2.51 -8.58 -4.08
N ILE A 82 -1.41 -7.99 -4.52
CA ILE A 82 -0.94 -8.06 -5.90
C ILE A 82 0.30 -8.95 -5.93
N CYS A 83 0.20 -10.12 -6.56
CA CYS A 83 1.35 -10.97 -6.80
C CYS A 83 2.05 -10.51 -8.07
N LEU A 84 3.30 -10.07 -7.95
CA LEU A 84 4.15 -9.80 -9.11
C LEU A 84 4.72 -11.13 -9.58
N ASN A 85 4.16 -11.64 -10.68
CA ASN A 85 4.78 -12.75 -11.39
C ASN A 85 5.96 -12.20 -12.18
N LEU A 86 7.11 -12.05 -11.50
CA LEU A 86 8.37 -11.68 -12.13
C LEU A 86 8.85 -12.86 -13.00
N ASN A 87 8.27 -13.00 -14.19
CA ASN A 87 8.85 -13.83 -15.24
C ASN A 87 10.07 -13.08 -15.78
N MET A 88 11.26 -13.42 -15.26
CA MET A 88 12.53 -13.14 -15.94
C MET A 88 12.65 -13.99 -17.20
#